data_AF-A0A354MXX7-F1
#
_entry.id   AF-A0A354MXX7-F1
#
_cell.length_a   1.000
_cell.length_b   1.000
_cell.length_c   1.000
_cell.angle_alpha   90.00
_cell.angle_beta   90.00
_cell.angle_gamma   90.00
#
_symmetry.space_group_name_H-M   'P 1'
#
loop_
_entity.id
_entity.type
_entity.pdbx_description
1 polymer ?
#
loop_
_entity_poly.entity_id
_entity_poly.type
_entity_poly.pdbx_seq_one_letter_code
_entity_poly.pdbx_strand_id
1 'polypeptide(L)'
;MKELPKNYNPADFEDRLYAEWCEKGYFKPDPDKKKKPFSIVIPPPNVTGQLHMGHALDETLQDILVRTKRMQGYSTLWVPGTD
;
A
#
# COMPACT_ATOMS: atom_id res chain seq x y z
N MET A 1 -12.53 23.41 -17.28
CA MET A 1 -12.31 22.69 -16.00
C MET A 1 -13.22 21.49 -16.02
N LYS A 2 -12.74 20.28 -15.73
CA LYS A 2 -13.60 19.08 -15.74
C LYS A 2 -14.42 19.10 -14.43
N GLU A 3 -15.75 19.11 -14.52
CA GLU A 3 -16.61 19.07 -13.34
C GLU A 3 -16.50 17.71 -12.63
N LEU A 4 -16.53 17.72 -11.30
CA LEU A 4 -16.56 16.49 -10.52
C LEU A 4 -17.93 15.80 -10.69
N PRO A 5 -17.97 14.47 -10.85
CA PRO A 5 -19.23 13.75 -10.92
C PRO A 5 -20.02 13.94 -9.63
N LYS A 6 -21.36 14.00 -9.75
CA LYS A 6 -22.26 14.15 -8.60
C LYS A 6 -22.22 12.94 -7.67
N ASN A 7 -21.90 11.77 -8.21
CA ASN A 7 -21.85 10.50 -7.49
C ASN A 7 -20.42 9.97 -7.43
N TYR A 8 -20.04 9.41 -6.28
CA TYR A 8 -18.78 8.70 -6.11
C TYR A 8 -18.92 7.28 -6.65
N ASN A 9 -18.01 6.89 -7.57
CA ASN A 9 -17.92 5.54 -8.08
C ASN A 9 -16.44 5.09 -8.03
N PRO A 10 -16.06 4.19 -7.10
CA PRO A 10 -14.67 3.75 -6.94
C PRO A 10 -14.13 3.03 -8.19
N ALA A 11 -15.00 2.28 -8.88
CA ALA A 11 -14.64 1.53 -10.08
C ALA A 11 -14.11 2.41 -11.23
N ASP A 12 -14.45 3.71 -11.23
CA ASP A 12 -13.98 4.64 -12.26
C ASP A 12 -12.50 5.03 -12.12
N PHE A 13 -11.86 4.73 -10.98
CA PHE A 13 -10.50 5.21 -10.72
C PHE A 13 -9.58 4.28 -9.93
N GLU A 14 -10.06 3.30 -9.17
CA GLU A 14 -9.20 2.44 -8.34
C GLU A 14 -8.13 1.72 -9.17
N ASP A 15 -8.53 1.04 -10.25
CA ASP A 15 -7.61 0.33 -11.14
C ASP A 15 -6.60 1.27 -11.80
N ARG A 16 -7.06 2.44 -12.25
CA ARG A 16 -6.22 3.44 -12.89
C ARG A 16 -5.18 4.01 -11.92
N LEU A 17 -5.59 4.35 -10.69
CA LEU A 17 -4.68 4.87 -9.66
C LEU A 17 -3.65 3.82 -9.25
N TYR A 18 -4.08 2.57 -9.07
CA TYR A 18 -3.18 1.49 -8.71
C TYR A 18 -2.12 1.27 -9.80
N ALA A 19 -2.53 1.21 -11.07
CA ALA A 19 -1.63 1.10 -12.20
C ALA A 19 -0.62 2.26 -12.26
N GLU A 20 -1.09 3.50 -12.06
CA GLU A 20 -0.24 4.69 -12.01
C GLU A 20 0.80 4.62 -10.88
N TRP A 21 0.41 4.16 -9.69
CA TRP A 21 1.33 4.00 -8.55
C TRP A 21 2.38 2.93 -8.80
N CYS A 22 2.01 1.83 -9.45
CA CYS A 22 2.94 0.79 -9.89
C CYS A 22 3.94 1.32 -10.91
N GLU A 23 3.45 2.01 -11.95
CA GLU A 23 4.27 2.59 -13.02
C GLU A 23 5.28 3.62 -12.47
N LYS A 24 4.81 4.53 -11.61
CA LYS A 24 5.65 5.54 -10.97
C LYS A 24 6.54 4.97 -9.86
N GLY A 25 6.44 3.68 -9.57
CA GLY A 25 7.26 3.01 -8.57
C GLY A 25 6.98 3.49 -7.14
N TYR A 26 5.78 3.99 -6.84
CA TYR A 26 5.45 4.48 -5.50
C TYR A 26 5.53 3.37 -4.45
N PHE A 27 5.38 2.10 -4.81
CA PHE A 27 5.57 0.99 -3.88
C PHE A 27 7.04 0.63 -3.64
N LYS A 28 7.98 1.14 -4.46
CA LYS A 28 9.39 0.78 -4.34
C LYS A 28 9.99 1.38 -3.06
N PRO A 29 10.77 0.60 -2.28
CA PRO A 29 11.49 1.13 -1.16
C PRO A 29 12.59 2.10 -1.63
N ASP A 30 12.79 3.18 -0.87
CA ASP A 30 13.85 4.17 -1.09
C ASP A 30 14.89 4.03 0.04
N PRO A 31 16.00 3.30 -0.16
CA PRO A 31 17.00 3.01 0.87
C PRO A 31 17.92 4.20 1.16
N ASP A 32 17.34 5.38 1.35
CA ASP A 32 18.06 6.59 1.72
C ASP A 32 18.60 6.48 3.14
N LYS A 33 19.92 6.32 3.25
CA LYS A 33 20.65 6.22 4.53
C LYS A 33 20.52 7.45 5.42
N LYS A 34 20.03 8.58 4.90
CA LYS A 34 19.76 9.80 5.67
C LYS A 34 18.39 9.78 6.36
N LYS A 35 17.46 8.95 5.89
CA LYS A 35 16.11 8.82 6.46
C LYS A 35 16.09 7.74 7.54
N LYS A 36 15.21 7.92 8.53
CA LYS A 36 14.99 6.89 9.54
C LYS A 36 14.26 5.70 8.91
N PRO A 37 14.73 4.45 9.07
CA PRO A 37 14.05 3.29 8.51
C PRO A 37 12.75 2.99 9.27
N PHE A 38 11.74 2.52 8.53
CA PHE A 38 10.51 1.95 9.09
C PHE A 38 10.09 0.75 8.23
N SER A 39 9.95 -0.42 8.83
CA SER A 39 9.64 -1.65 8.09
C SER A 39 8.56 -2.48 8.75
N ILE A 40 7.69 -3.06 7.93
CA ILE A 40 6.69 -4.05 8.32
C ILE A 40 6.88 -5.27 7.42
N VAL A 41 6.89 -6.46 8.03
CA VAL A 41 6.85 -7.74 7.31
C VAL A 41 5.40 -8.19 7.32
N ILE A 42 4.83 -8.43 6.15
CA ILE A 42 3.52 -9.07 6.05
C ILE A 42 3.69 -10.50 6.58
N PRO A 43 2.96 -10.89 7.64
CA PRO A 43 3.02 -12.26 8.11
C PRO A 43 2.64 -13.18 6.94
N PRO A 44 3.47 -14.18 6.60
CA PRO A 44 3.21 -14.99 5.44
C PRO A 44 1.81 -15.61 5.56
N PRO A 45 0.91 -15.39 4.59
CA PRO A 45 -0.37 -16.06 4.61
C PRO A 45 -0.09 -17.54 4.46
N ASN A 46 -0.70 -18.37 5.33
CA ASN A 46 -0.74 -19.81 5.10
C ASN A 46 -1.31 -20.02 3.69
N VAL A 47 -0.59 -20.75 2.83
CA VAL A 47 -0.89 -20.95 1.40
C VAL A 47 -2.17 -21.81 1.16
N THR A 48 -3.13 -21.78 2.08
CA THR A 48 -4.24 -22.73 2.17
C THR A 48 -5.62 -22.17 1.86
N GLY A 49 -5.80 -20.86 1.57
CA GLY A 49 -7.15 -20.34 1.32
C GLY A 49 -7.27 -18.94 0.69
N GLN A 50 -8.51 -18.59 0.33
CA GLN A 50 -8.91 -17.27 -0.17
C GLN A 50 -8.77 -16.18 0.91
N LEU A 51 -8.55 -14.94 0.48
CA LEU A 51 -8.54 -13.80 1.39
C LEU A 51 -9.92 -13.56 2.01
N HIS A 52 -10.00 -13.61 3.34
CA HIS A 52 -11.17 -13.16 4.11
C HIS A 52 -10.97 -11.76 4.74
N MET A 53 -12.03 -11.20 5.32
CA MET A 53 -12.05 -9.87 5.97
C MET A 53 -10.95 -9.64 7.01
N GLY A 54 -10.49 -10.69 7.71
CA GLY A 54 -9.32 -10.59 8.60
C GLY A 54 -8.04 -10.12 7.89
N HIS A 55 -7.74 -10.63 6.70
CA HIS A 55 -6.60 -10.16 5.90
C HIS A 55 -6.83 -8.73 5.44
N ALA A 56 -8.05 -8.41 4.98
CA ALA A 56 -8.36 -7.06 4.54
C ALA A 56 -8.12 -6.03 5.67
N LEU A 57 -8.50 -6.37 6.91
CA LEU A 57 -8.25 -5.51 8.06
C LEU A 57 -6.75 -5.38 8.37
N ASP A 58 -6.02 -6.51 8.44
CA ASP A 58 -4.60 -6.51 8.81
C ASP A 58 -3.75 -5.76 7.76
N GLU A 59 -3.89 -6.09 6.48
CA GLU A 59 -3.16 -5.44 5.39
C GLU A 59 -3.50 -3.95 5.28
N THR A 60 -4.77 -3.56 5.50
CA THR A 60 -5.16 -2.14 5.48
C THR A 60 -4.49 -1.36 6.61
N LEU A 61 -4.41 -1.92 7.82
CA LEU A 61 -3.73 -1.27 8.95
C LEU A 61 -2.24 -1.10 8.65
N GLN A 62 -1.59 -2.11 8.08
CA GLN A 62 -0.19 -2.04 7.68
C GLN A 62 0.05 -1.00 6.57
N ASP A 63 -0.79 -0.98 5.53
CA ASP A 63 -0.71 -0.01 4.43
C ASP A 63 -0.86 1.43 4.94
N ILE A 64 -1.82 1.69 5.85
CA ILE A 64 -2.00 3.00 6.48
C ILE A 64 -0.74 3.45 7.22
N LEU A 65 -0.13 2.55 8.00
CA LEU A 65 1.09 2.85 8.75
C LEU A 65 2.27 3.15 7.81
N VAL A 66 2.47 2.33 6.78
CA VAL A 66 3.55 2.48 5.79
C VAL A 66 3.40 3.81 5.04
N ARG A 67 2.20 4.15 4.57
CA ARG A 67 1.95 5.42 3.87
C ARG A 67 2.17 6.62 4.79
N THR A 68 1.66 6.54 6.02
CA THR A 68 1.83 7.61 7.01
C THR A 68 3.32 7.84 7.32
N LYS A 69 4.10 6.78 7.53
CA LYS A 69 5.53 6.89 7.80
C LYS A 69 6.31 7.44 6.61
N ARG A 70 5.95 7.04 5.39
CA ARG A 70 6.55 7.60 4.18
C ARG A 70 6.28 9.10 4.07
N MET A 71 5.05 9.55 4.32
CA MET A 71 4.71 10.98 4.34
C MET A 71 5.41 11.75 5.47
N GLN A 72 5.76 11.09 6.58
CA GLN A 72 6.58 11.64 7.66
C GLN A 72 8.10 11.67 7.34
N GLY A 73 8.52 11.25 6.14
CA GLY A 73 9.91 11.29 5.70
C GLY A 73 10.75 10.07 6.09
N TYR A 74 10.13 8.97 6.53
CA TYR A 74 10.83 7.72 6.80
C TYR A 74 11.18 6.99 5.50
N SER A 75 12.28 6.23 5.53
CA SER A 75 12.60 5.22 4.51
C SER A 75 11.75 3.98 4.80
N THR A 76 10.63 3.82 4.09
CA THR A 76 9.68 2.74 4.35
C THR A 76 9.93 1.48 3.51
N LEU A 77 9.79 0.32 4.15
CA LEU A 77 9.82 -0.99 3.50
C LEU A 77 8.64 -1.84 3.99
N TRP A 78 7.75 -2.22 3.09
CA TRP A 78 6.67 -3.15 3.38
C TRP A 78 6.92 -4.42 2.59
N VAL A 79 7.31 -5.50 3.29
CA VAL A 79 7.80 -6.72 2.65
C VAL A 79 6.65 -7.72 2.53
N PRO A 80 6.17 -8.01 1.31
CA PRO A 80 5.31 -9.16 1.09
C PRO A 80 6.14 -10.44 1.21
N GLY A 81 5.53 -11.47 1.78
CA GLY A 81 6.10 -12.81 1.86
C GLY A 81 4.97 -13.84 1.94
N THR A 82 5.30 -15.06 1.56
CA THR A 82 4.48 -16.27 1.75
C THR A 82 5.39 -17.33 2.38
N ASP A 83 4.84 -18.21 3.21
CA ASP A 83 5.56 -19.37 3.76
C ASP A 83 5.42 -20.53 2.77
#